data_AF-A0A9N8PUE5-F1
#
_entry.id   AF-A0A9N8PUE5-F1
#
_cell.length_a   1.000
_cell.length_b   1.000
_cell.length_c   1.000
_cell.angle_alpha   90.00
_cell.angle_beta   90.00
_cell.angle_gamma   90.00
#
_symmetry.space_group_name_H-M   'P 1'
#
loop_
_entity.id
_entity.type
_entity.pdbx_description
1 polymer ?
#
loop_
_entity_poly.entity_id
_entity_poly.type
_entity_poly.pdbx_seq_one_letter_code
_entity_poly.pdbx_strand_id
1 'polypeptide(L)'
;MVVGVEDDEFGQLVGAAITIKSSAGVSTKSLTLKKLRDDLRSKLAAYKLPTVLRLVEGELPKGGTGKVQKKVLGPRYFPTPEYNEMPEIQTLRGTKKTELRARL
;
A
#
# COMPACT_ATOMS: atom_id res chain seq x y z
N MET A 1 4.70 4.90 5.76
CA MET A 1 5.36 5.69 4.70
C MET A 1 4.48 5.74 3.46
N VAL A 2 4.70 6.74 2.58
CA VAL A 2 3.98 6.89 1.31
C VAL A 2 4.98 6.98 0.15
N VAL A 3 4.69 6.26 -0.94
CA VAL A 3 5.50 6.13 -2.16
C VAL A 3 4.60 6.09 -3.41
N GLY A 4 5.16 6.42 -4.58
CA GLY A 4 4.53 6.10 -5.86
C GLY A 4 4.71 4.61 -6.16
N VAL A 5 3.66 3.94 -6.60
CA VAL A 5 3.69 2.55 -7.08
C VAL A 5 3.42 2.59 -8.57
N GLU A 6 4.33 2.04 -9.37
CA GLU A 6 4.19 2.04 -10.84
C GLU A 6 2.91 1.32 -11.28
N ASP A 7 2.25 1.90 -12.28
CA ASP A 7 0.97 1.43 -12.79
C ASP A 7 0.79 1.79 -14.26
N ASP A 8 0.33 0.83 -15.07
CA ASP A 8 0.23 1.01 -16.52
C ASP A 8 -0.81 2.07 -16.96
N GLU A 9 -1.84 2.31 -16.14
CA GLU A 9 -2.96 3.17 -16.51
C GLU A 9 -2.75 4.62 -16.04
N PHE A 10 -2.23 4.81 -14.82
CA PHE A 10 -2.04 6.13 -14.21
C PHE A 10 -0.58 6.56 -14.11
N GLY A 11 0.36 5.75 -14.61
CA GLY A 11 1.80 5.91 -14.44
C GLY A 11 2.25 5.58 -13.01
N GLN A 12 1.66 6.24 -12.01
CA GLN A 12 1.88 5.95 -10.61
C GLN A 12 0.61 6.07 -9.76
N LEU A 13 0.51 5.18 -8.78
CA LEU A 13 -0.50 5.16 -7.74
C LEU A 13 0.06 5.61 -6.39
N VAL A 14 -0.81 6.09 -5.50
CA VAL A 14 -0.44 6.46 -4.14
C VAL A 14 -0.42 5.20 -3.27
N GLY A 15 0.79 4.67 -3.03
CA GLY A 15 1.03 3.53 -2.15
C GLY A 15 1.32 3.94 -0.72
N ALA A 16 0.61 3.34 0.24
CA ALA A 16 0.80 3.55 1.66
C ALA A 16 1.23 2.26 2.36
N ALA A 17 2.44 2.22 2.92
CA ALA A 17 2.88 1.14 3.81
C ALA A 17 2.75 1.61 5.27
N ILE A 18 1.87 0.97 6.05
CA ILE A 18 1.49 1.43 7.39
C ILE A 18 1.81 0.34 8.41
N THR A 19 2.33 0.76 9.56
CA THR A 19 2.41 -0.07 10.77
C THR A 19 1.50 0.51 11.85
N ILE A 20 0.93 -0.34 12.69
CA ILE A 20 0.19 0.05 13.89
C ILE A 20 1.14 -0.02 15.08
N LYS A 21 1.16 1.04 15.89
CA LYS A 21 1.94 1.05 17.14
C LYS A 21 1.43 -0.04 18.06
N SER A 22 2.34 -0.84 18.63
CA SER A 22 1.98 -1.89 19.59
C SER A 22 1.15 -1.38 20.77
N SER A 23 1.40 -0.13 21.20
CA SER A 23 0.66 0.55 22.28
C SER A 23 -0.80 0.88 21.94
N ALA A 24 -1.22 0.75 20.67
CA ALA A 24 -2.58 1.09 20.27
C ALA A 24 -3.60 0.03 20.73
N GLY A 25 -3.17 -1.18 21.12
CA GLY A 25 -4.08 -2.28 21.50
C GLY A 25 -4.99 -2.75 20.37
N VAL A 26 -4.69 -2.34 19.13
CA VAL A 26 -5.50 -2.61 17.94
C VAL A 26 -4.71 -3.52 17.00
N SER A 27 -5.36 -4.58 16.52
CA SER A 27 -4.75 -5.49 15.54
C SER A 27 -4.55 -4.79 14.18
N THR A 28 -3.41 -5.07 13.53
CA THR A 28 -3.13 -4.68 12.14
C THR A 28 -4.28 -5.01 11.20
N LYS A 29 -4.95 -6.15 11.41
CA LYS A 29 -6.08 -6.64 10.59
C LYS A 29 -7.32 -5.73 10.60
N SER A 30 -7.42 -4.78 11.53
CA SER A 30 -8.60 -3.91 11.66
C SER A 30 -8.60 -2.71 10.70
N LEU A 31 -7.42 -2.31 10.21
CA LEU A 31 -7.23 -1.19 9.29
C LEU A 31 -7.40 -1.67 7.85
N THR A 32 -8.35 -1.08 7.14
CA THR A 32 -8.59 -1.36 5.72
C THR A 32 -8.35 -0.13 4.88
N LEU A 33 -8.09 -0.32 3.59
CA LEU A 33 -7.92 0.77 2.64
C LEU A 33 -9.15 1.68 2.63
N LYS A 34 -10.35 1.10 2.70
CA LYS A 34 -11.61 1.85 2.79
C LYS A 34 -11.64 2.77 4.01
N LYS A 35 -11.42 2.22 5.22
CA LYS A 35 -11.41 3.00 6.47
C LYS A 35 -10.38 4.12 6.42
N LEU A 36 -9.17 3.81 5.99
CA LEU A 36 -8.09 4.80 5.84
C LEU A 36 -8.49 5.94 4.89
N ARG A 37 -9.12 5.62 3.75
CA ARG A 37 -9.57 6.63 2.79
C ARG A 37 -10.73 7.46 3.34
N ASP A 38 -11.67 6.84 4.03
CA ASP A 38 -12.80 7.52 4.65
C ASP A 38 -12.31 8.54 5.70
N ASP A 39 -11.33 8.16 6.54
CA ASP A 39 -10.71 9.04 7.53
C ASP A 39 -9.93 10.22 6.91
N LEU A 40 -9.33 10.00 5.74
CA LEU A 40 -8.51 11.00 5.04
C LEU A 40 -9.31 11.92 4.12
N ARG A 41 -10.54 11.56 3.74
CA ARG A 41 -11.33 12.26 2.72
C ARG A 41 -11.68 13.70 3.08
N SER A 42 -11.82 14.01 4.37
CA SER A 42 -12.07 15.38 4.84
C SER A 42 -10.80 16.25 4.86
N LYS A 43 -9.61 15.64 4.74
CA LYS A 43 -8.32 16.31 4.88
C LYS A 43 -7.55 16.42 3.57
N LEU A 44 -7.84 15.56 2.60
CA LEU A 44 -7.10 15.44 1.35
C LEU A 44 -8.05 15.38 0.16
N ALA A 45 -7.63 16.01 -0.94
CA ALA A 45 -8.29 15.85 -2.24
C ALA A 45 -8.26 14.39 -2.69
N ALA A 46 -9.30 13.96 -3.43
CA ALA A 46 -9.52 12.57 -3.79
C ALA A 46 -8.32 11.88 -4.46
N TYR A 47 -7.59 12.60 -5.33
CA TYR A 47 -6.42 12.08 -6.04
C TYR A 47 -5.19 11.84 -5.14
N LYS A 48 -5.15 12.43 -3.94
CA LYS A 48 -4.07 12.21 -2.95
C LYS A 48 -4.35 11.05 -2.00
N LEU A 49 -5.56 10.49 -2.04
CA LEU A 49 -5.94 9.40 -1.17
C LEU A 49 -5.24 8.11 -1.62
N PRO A 50 -4.67 7.31 -0.70
CA PRO A 50 -4.02 6.05 -1.03
C PRO A 50 -4.93 5.16 -1.87
N THR A 51 -4.39 4.60 -2.94
CA THR A 51 -5.07 3.64 -3.82
C THR A 51 -4.52 2.22 -3.63
N VAL A 52 -3.35 2.10 -2.98
CA VAL A 52 -2.72 0.84 -2.60
C VAL A 52 -2.29 0.94 -1.13
N LEU A 53 -2.64 -0.06 -0.32
CA LEU A 53 -2.30 -0.13 1.10
C LEU A 53 -1.64 -1.46 1.41
N ARG A 54 -0.47 -1.42 2.05
CA ARG A 54 0.17 -2.58 2.68
C ARG A 54 0.29 -2.36 4.18
N LEU A 55 -0.15 -3.33 4.96
CA LEU A 55 0.09 -3.35 6.40
C LEU A 55 1.38 -4.11 6.68
N VAL A 56 2.23 -3.51 7.51
CA VAL A 56 3.53 -4.06 7.89
C VAL A 56 3.49 -4.36 9.38
N GLU A 57 3.82 -5.60 9.74
CA GLU A 57 3.97 -6.01 11.13
C GLU A 57 5.26 -5.44 11.74
N GLY A 58 5.22 -5.09 13.02
CA GLY A 58 6.35 -4.47 13.70
C GLY A 58 6.66 -3.07 13.17
N GLU A 59 7.92 -2.64 13.17
CA GLU A 59 8.31 -1.33 12.66
C GLU A 59 8.76 -1.36 11.19
N LEU A 60 8.54 -0.26 10.48
CA LEU A 60 9.18 -0.06 9.18
C LEU A 60 10.71 -0.01 9.36
N PRO A 61 11.49 -0.78 8.58
CA PRO A 61 12.94 -0.77 8.68
C PRO A 61 13.50 0.65 8.49
N LYS A 62 14.42 1.03 9.38
CA LYS A 62 15.14 2.30 9.32
C LYS A 62 16.60 2.02 8.99
N GLY A 63 17.24 2.92 8.24
CA GLY A 63 18.68 2.84 7.98
C GLY A 63 19.51 3.23 9.22
N GLY A 64 20.84 3.24 9.08
CA GLY A 64 21.77 3.56 10.18
C GLY A 64 21.58 4.95 10.81
N THR A 65 20.88 5.87 10.13
CA THR A 65 20.53 7.20 10.65
C THR A 65 19.11 7.29 11.22
N GLY A 66 18.42 6.16 11.40
CA GLY A 66 17.05 6.11 11.91
C GLY A 66 15.97 6.55 10.90
N LYS A 67 16.34 6.80 9.63
CA LYS A 67 15.41 7.24 8.57
C LYS A 67 14.84 6.07 7.78
N VAL A 68 13.58 6.21 7.36
CA VAL A 68 12.92 5.27 6.44
C VAL A 68 13.49 5.46 5.02
N GLN A 69 14.02 4.38 4.45
CA GLN A 69 14.66 4.41 3.13
C GLN A 69 13.65 4.07 2.02
N LYS A 70 12.85 5.06 1.61
CA LYS A 70 11.77 4.85 0.62
C LYS A 70 12.22 4.25 -0.71
N LYS A 71 13.42 4.57 -1.20
CA LYS A 71 13.97 4.02 -2.45
C LYS A 71 14.17 2.49 -2.39
N VAL A 72 14.54 1.97 -1.22
CA VAL A 72 14.74 0.53 -1.01
C VAL A 72 13.44 -0.16 -0.61
N LEU A 73 12.68 0.48 0.28
CA LEU A 73 11.47 -0.11 0.84
C LEU A 73 10.26 -0.02 -0.09
N GLY A 74 10.20 0.95 -0.99
CA GLY A 74 9.12 1.11 -1.97
C GLY A 74 8.95 -0.16 -2.81
N PRO A 75 9.96 -0.55 -3.62
CA PRO A 75 9.93 -1.77 -4.43
C PRO A 75 9.78 -3.04 -3.59
N ARG A 76 10.35 -3.07 -2.37
CA ARG A 76 10.22 -4.22 -1.47
C ARG A 76 8.78 -4.43 -0.98
N TYR A 77 8.07 -3.35 -0.67
CA TYR A 77 6.70 -3.42 -0.16
C TYR A 77 5.64 -3.39 -1.25
N PHE A 78 5.96 -2.85 -2.42
CA PHE A 78 5.09 -2.78 -3.59
C PHE A 78 5.91 -3.18 -4.81
N PRO A 79 6.19 -4.49 -5.00
CA PRO A 79 6.87 -4.96 -6.20
C PRO A 79 5.97 -4.71 -7.41
N THR A 80 6.50 -4.09 -8.46
CA THR A 80 5.79 -3.91 -9.72
C THR A 80 6.37 -4.89 -10.74
N PRO A 81 5.53 -5.58 -11.54
CA PRO A 81 4.07 -5.42 -11.65
C PRO A 81 3.21 -6.19 -10.63
N GLU A 82 3.77 -6.98 -9.72
CA GLU A 82 3.06 -8.04 -8.98
C GLU A 82 2.19 -7.56 -7.80
N TYR A 83 2.28 -6.30 -7.38
CA TYR A 83 1.65 -5.81 -6.15
C TYR A 83 0.14 -6.06 -6.09
N ASN A 84 -0.53 -6.11 -7.24
CA ASN A 84 -1.98 -6.30 -7.37
C ASN A 84 -2.42 -7.75 -7.13
N GLU A 85 -1.50 -8.71 -7.16
CA GLU A 85 -1.76 -10.14 -6.95
C GLU A 85 -1.44 -10.58 -5.51
N MET A 86 -0.81 -9.72 -4.71
CA MET A 86 -0.35 -10.04 -3.35
C MET A 86 -1.47 -9.89 -2.31
N PRO A 87 -1.78 -10.95 -1.51
CA PRO A 87 -2.86 -10.91 -0.53
C PRO A 87 -2.62 -9.92 0.62
N GLU A 88 -1.37 -9.57 0.91
CA GLU A 88 -1.03 -8.57 1.94
C GLU A 88 -1.20 -7.12 1.46
N ILE A 89 -1.56 -6.91 0.19
CA ILE A 89 -1.76 -5.60 -0.41
C ILE A 89 -3.24 -5.41 -0.75
N GLN A 90 -3.84 -4.37 -0.18
CA GLN A 90 -5.19 -3.94 -0.49
C GLN A 90 -5.13 -2.88 -1.60
N THR A 91 -5.85 -3.10 -2.68
CA THR A 91 -5.96 -2.17 -3.81
C THR A 91 -7.36 -1.59 -3.89
N LEU A 92 -7.48 -0.35 -4.40
CA LEU A 92 -8.77 0.28 -4.64
C LEU A 92 -9.50 -0.36 -5.82
N ARG A 93 -8.74 -0.85 -6.81
CA ARG A 93 -9.28 -1.61 -7.94
C ARG A 93 -9.58 -3.03 -7.46
N GLY A 94 -10.75 -3.57 -7.79
CA GLY A 94 -11.02 -4.98 -7.57
C GLY A 94 -9.95 -5.84 -8.25
N THR A 95 -9.56 -6.95 -7.61
CA THR A 95 -8.56 -7.87 -8.14
C THR A 95 -8.99 -8.30 -9.55
N LYS A 96 -8.29 -7.84 -10.59
CA LYS A 96 -8.39 -8.44 -11.92
C LYS A 96 -7.74 -9.80 -11.80
N LYS A 97 -8.51 -10.84 -11.47
CA LYS A 97 -8.07 -12.21 -11.60
C LYS A 97 -7.79 -12.41 -13.09
N THR A 98 -6.51 -12.41 -13.44
CA THR A 98 -5.98 -12.46 -14.81
C THR A 98 -6.71 -13.54 -15.62
N GLU A 99 -7.70 -13.14 -16.43
CA GLU A 99 -8.36 -13.95 -17.47
C GLU A 99 -7.44 -14.19 -18.68
N LEU A 100 -6.12 -14.06 -18.52
CA LEU A 100 -5.14 -14.19 -19.60
C LEU A 100 -4.51 -15.58 -19.71
N ARG A 101 -5.06 -16.60 -19.01
CA ARG A 101 -4.67 -18.02 -19.18
C ARG A 101 -5.70 -18.87 -19.92
N ALA A 102 -6.74 -18.28 -20.52
CA ALA A 102 -7.78 -19.00 -21.26
C ALA A 102 -7.63 -18.95 -22.81
N ARG A 103 -6.47 -18.51 -23.32
CA ARG A 103 -6.13 -18.60 -24.75
C ARG A 103 -4.68 -19.02 -24.90
N LEU A 104 -4.43 -20.33 -24.81
CA LEU A 104 -3.32 -21.05 -25.46
C LEU A 104 -3.66 -22.54 -25.43
#